data_AF-A0A392NPP3-F1
#
_entry.id   AF-A0A392NPP3-F1
#
_cell.length_a   1.000
_cell.length_b   1.000
_cell.length_c   1.000
_cell.angle_alpha   90.00
_cell.angle_beta   90.00
_cell.angle_gamma   90.00
#
_symmetry.space_group_name_H-M   'P 1'
#
loop_
_entity.id
_entity.type
_entity.pdbx_description
1 polymer ?
#
loop_
_entity_poly.entity_id
_entity_poly.type
_entity_poly.pdbx_seq_one_letter_code
_entity_poly.pdbx_strand_id
1 'polypeptide(L)'
;NPTASIGLYVDCGSIYETPLSSGASHLLERMAFKSTVNRSHFRIVRETEAIGGNIGASASREQMGYTFDALKTYVPQMVELLVDCVRNPAFLDWEKRNVGYIYLDNAFLL
;
A
#
# COMPACT_ATOMS: atom_id res chain seq x y z
N ASN A 1 -10.94 -13.93 -20.17
CA ASN A 1 -10.18 -12.82 -19.55
C ASN A 1 -8.83 -13.33 -19.07
N PRO A 2 -7.70 -12.89 -19.66
CA PRO A 2 -6.34 -13.37 -19.32
C PRO A 2 -5.74 -12.71 -18.06
N THR A 3 -6.38 -11.68 -17.52
CA THR A 3 -5.96 -10.96 -16.31
C THR A 3 -6.68 -11.49 -15.06
N ALA A 4 -6.05 -11.27 -13.91
CA ALA A 4 -6.59 -11.50 -12.58
C ALA A 4 -6.43 -10.23 -11.75
N SER A 5 -7.39 -10.00 -10.85
CA SER A 5 -7.34 -8.98 -9.82
C SER A 5 -7.41 -9.67 -8.47
N ILE A 6 -6.50 -9.33 -7.57
CA ILE A 6 -6.44 -9.87 -6.20
C ILE A 6 -6.55 -8.70 -5.24
N GLY A 7 -7.44 -8.82 -4.27
CA GLY A 7 -7.65 -7.83 -3.23
C GLY A 7 -7.50 -8.43 -1.85
N LEU A 8 -6.80 -7.74 -0.96
CA LEU A 8 -6.80 -7.99 0.47
C LEU A 8 -7.54 -6.84 1.16
N TYR A 9 -8.56 -7.18 1.94
CA TYR A 9 -9.38 -6.20 2.62
C TYR A 9 -9.33 -6.44 4.13
N VAL A 10 -9.12 -5.36 4.88
CA VAL A 10 -9.01 -5.38 6.33
C VAL A 10 -10.11 -4.49 6.89
N ASP A 11 -10.87 -5.04 7.85
CA ASP A 11 -11.86 -4.29 8.64
C ASP A 11 -11.11 -3.37 9.62
N CYS A 12 -10.68 -2.23 9.09
CA CYS A 12 -9.99 -1.16 9.79
C CYS A 12 -10.18 0.15 9.01
N GLY A 13 -9.91 1.30 9.62
CA GLY A 13 -10.15 2.59 8.99
C GLY A 13 -10.29 3.70 10.02
N SER A 14 -10.68 4.88 9.57
CA SER A 14 -10.70 6.06 10.44
C SER A 14 -11.68 6.00 11.60
N ILE A 15 -12.69 5.12 11.55
CA ILE A 15 -13.59 4.88 12.71
C ILE A 15 -12.86 4.23 13.89
N TYR A 16 -11.78 3.49 13.63
CA TYR A 16 -10.97 2.80 14.63
C TYR A 16 -9.79 3.65 15.10
N GLU A 17 -9.66 4.89 14.63
CA GLU A 17 -8.62 5.81 15.09
C GLU A 17 -8.91 6.36 16.49
N THR A 18 -7.83 6.61 17.22
CA THR A 18 -7.85 7.32 18.50
C THR A 18 -7.27 8.73 18.29
N PRO A 19 -7.42 9.65 19.25
CA PRO A 19 -6.77 10.97 19.16
C PRO A 19 -5.24 10.89 18.95
N LEU A 20 -4.59 9.81 19.41
CA LEU A 20 -3.16 9.58 19.24
C LEU A 20 -2.80 9.01 17.86
N SER A 21 -3.74 8.35 17.18
CA SER A 21 -3.57 7.74 15.86
C SER A 21 -4.38 8.42 14.76
N SER A 22 -4.79 9.67 14.99
CA SER A 22 -5.55 10.44 14.02
C SER A 22 -4.75 10.62 12.73
N GLY A 23 -5.36 10.24 11.60
CA GLY A 23 -4.71 10.26 10.29
C GLY A 23 -3.86 9.01 9.98
N ALA A 24 -3.83 8.02 10.87
CA ALA A 24 -3.10 6.77 10.64
C ALA A 24 -3.62 6.02 9.42
N SER A 25 -4.94 5.99 9.18
CA SER A 25 -5.52 5.27 8.04
C SER A 25 -5.03 5.85 6.70
N HIS A 26 -5.01 7.18 6.58
CA HIS A 26 -4.50 7.83 5.38
C HIS A 26 -2.99 7.64 5.23
N LEU A 27 -2.22 7.71 6.33
CA LEU A 27 -0.79 7.42 6.28
C LEU A 27 -0.51 5.99 5.84
N LEU A 28 -1.26 5.02 6.36
CA LEU A 28 -1.13 3.60 6.02
C LEU A 28 -1.43 3.35 4.54
N GLU A 29 -2.45 3.99 3.96
CA GLU A 29 -2.74 3.94 2.52
C GLU A 29 -1.53 4.37 1.69
N ARG A 30 -0.87 5.48 2.07
CA ARG A 30 0.31 5.99 1.35
C ARG A 30 1.56 5.14 1.55
N MET A 31 1.63 4.45 2.69
CA MET A 31 2.75 3.57 3.03
C MET A 31 2.55 2.13 2.55
N ALA A 32 1.38 1.80 1.98
CA ALA A 32 0.94 0.44 1.65
C ALA A 32 1.96 -0.41 0.86
N PHE A 33 2.66 0.18 -0.10
CA PHE A 33 3.64 -0.51 -0.96
C PHE A 33 5.06 0.08 -0.82
N LYS A 34 5.36 0.66 0.35
CA LYS A 34 6.72 1.07 0.72
C LYS A 34 7.52 -0.12 1.23
N SER A 35 8.72 0.12 1.76
CA SER A 35 9.63 -0.96 2.14
C SER A 35 9.01 -1.87 3.21
N THR A 36 9.14 -3.18 2.99
CA THR A 36 8.81 -4.23 3.97
C THR A 36 10.07 -4.68 4.70
N VAL A 37 9.92 -5.54 5.70
CA VAL A 37 11.05 -6.20 6.37
C VAL A 37 11.87 -7.05 5.39
N ASN A 38 11.23 -7.58 4.35
CA ASN A 38 11.83 -8.53 3.41
C ASN A 38 12.26 -7.89 2.07
N ARG A 39 11.67 -6.75 1.69
CA ARG A 39 11.84 -6.12 0.38
C ARG A 39 11.97 -4.61 0.53
N SER A 40 12.93 -4.01 -0.18
CA SER A 40 13.00 -2.56 -0.33
C SER A 40 11.89 -2.05 -1.25
N HIS A 41 11.48 -0.79 -1.09
CA HIS A 41 10.50 -0.17 -1.98
C HIS A 41 10.90 -0.27 -3.46
N PHE A 42 12.19 -0.09 -3.77
CA PHE A 42 12.70 -0.26 -5.13
C PHE A 42 12.49 -1.68 -5.66
N ARG A 43 12.71 -2.71 -4.82
CA ARG A 43 12.47 -4.10 -5.20
C ARG A 43 10.99 -4.37 -5.46
N ILE A 44 10.10 -3.85 -4.62
CA ILE A 44 8.63 -4.00 -4.79
C ILE A 44 8.17 -3.39 -6.12
N VAL A 45 8.64 -2.18 -6.44
CA VAL A 45 8.34 -1.52 -7.71
C VAL A 45 8.84 -2.35 -8.89
N ARG A 46 10.09 -2.84 -8.83
CA ARG A 46 10.66 -3.66 -9.91
C ARG A 46 9.96 -5.01 -10.10
N GLU A 47 9.60 -5.69 -9.00
CA GLU A 47 8.84 -6.95 -9.06
C GLU A 47 7.46 -6.72 -9.68
N THR A 48 6.81 -5.60 -9.35
CA THR A 48 5.51 -5.22 -9.91
C THR A 48 5.61 -4.89 -11.41
N GLU A 49 6.56 -4.03 -11.80
CA GLU A 49 6.79 -3.66 -13.20
C GLU A 49 7.17 -4.86 -14.07
N ALA A 50 8.00 -5.77 -13.57
CA ALA A 50 8.49 -6.93 -14.31
C ALA A 50 7.36 -7.86 -14.79
N ILE A 51 6.24 -7.92 -14.05
CA ILE A 51 5.07 -8.73 -14.41
C ILE A 51 3.95 -7.91 -15.06
N GLY A 52 4.19 -6.62 -15.33
CA GLY A 52 3.18 -5.68 -15.84
C GLY A 52 2.04 -5.45 -14.85
N GLY A 53 2.33 -5.53 -13.56
CA GLY A 53 1.37 -5.40 -12.48
C GLY A 53 0.95 -3.96 -12.21
N ASN A 54 -0.27 -3.78 -11.71
CA ASN A 54 -0.73 -2.53 -11.13
C ASN A 54 -1.13 -2.77 -9.68
N ILE A 55 -0.67 -1.91 -8.78
CA ILE A 55 -0.92 -1.99 -7.33
C ILE A 55 -1.73 -0.78 -6.88
N GLY A 56 -2.68 -1.01 -5.99
CA GLY A 56 -3.56 0.02 -5.44
C GLY A 56 -3.78 -0.17 -3.96
N ALA A 57 -3.95 0.95 -3.24
CA ALA A 57 -4.40 0.95 -1.86
C ALA A 57 -5.51 1.99 -1.71
N SER A 58 -6.47 1.72 -0.85
CA SER A 58 -7.52 2.65 -0.47
C SER A 58 -7.81 2.54 1.02
N ALA A 59 -7.99 3.68 1.67
CA ALA A 59 -8.49 3.76 3.04
C ALA A 59 -9.87 4.41 3.06
N SER A 60 -10.80 3.76 3.75
CA SER A 60 -12.14 4.26 4.04
C SER A 60 -12.32 4.47 5.54
N ARG A 61 -13.52 4.87 5.94
CA ARG A 61 -13.88 5.00 7.37
C ARG A 61 -13.89 3.65 8.08
N GLU A 62 -14.33 2.60 7.40
CA GLU A 62 -14.61 1.29 8.01
C GLU A 62 -13.76 0.16 7.41
N GLN A 63 -13.05 0.40 6.31
CA GLN A 63 -12.27 -0.62 5.62
C GLN A 63 -11.01 -0.06 4.97
N MET A 64 -9.94 -0.85 4.94
CA MET A 64 -8.78 -0.63 4.07
C MET A 64 -8.69 -1.74 3.03
N GLY A 65 -8.39 -1.36 1.78
CA GLY A 65 -8.24 -2.28 0.65
C GLY A 65 -6.86 -2.16 0.02
N TYR A 66 -6.29 -3.31 -0.36
CA TYR A 66 -5.02 -3.42 -1.09
C TYR A 66 -5.26 -4.31 -2.31
N THR A 67 -5.04 -3.79 -3.51
CA THR A 67 -5.32 -4.49 -4.76
C THR A 67 -4.05 -4.67 -5.59
N PHE A 68 -4.02 -5.77 -6.34
CA PHE A 68 -3.00 -6.07 -7.33
C PHE A 68 -3.68 -6.64 -8.57
N ASP A 69 -3.44 -6.03 -9.73
CA ASP A 69 -3.90 -6.49 -11.04
C ASP A 69 -2.72 -6.94 -11.90
N ALA A 70 -2.79 -8.14 -12.50
CA ALA A 70 -1.79 -8.63 -13.46
C ALA A 70 -2.33 -9.78 -14.33
N LEU A 71 -1.47 -10.41 -15.14
CA LEU A 71 -1.80 -11.63 -15.86
C LEU A 71 -1.99 -12.81 -14.89
N LYS A 72 -2.95 -13.70 -15.21
CA LYS A 72 -3.29 -14.88 -14.39
C LYS A 72 -2.10 -15.79 -14.06
N THR A 73 -1.09 -15.83 -14.92
CA THR A 73 0.13 -16.62 -14.72
C THR A 73 0.90 -16.21 -13.46
N TYR A 74 0.74 -14.95 -13.00
CA TYR A 74 1.49 -14.39 -11.88
C TYR A 74 0.70 -14.32 -10.57
N VAL A 75 -0.44 -15.01 -10.48
CA VAL A 75 -1.27 -15.04 -9.26
C VAL A 75 -0.46 -15.38 -8.00
N PRO A 76 0.45 -16.37 -7.99
CA PRO A 76 1.27 -16.66 -6.81
C PRO A 76 2.11 -15.47 -6.35
N GLN A 77 2.77 -14.77 -7.29
CA GLN A 77 3.60 -13.60 -7.02
C GLN A 77 2.77 -12.41 -6.51
N MET A 78 1.59 -12.20 -7.10
CA MET A 78 0.66 -11.14 -6.68
C MET A 78 0.23 -11.33 -5.23
N VAL A 79 -0.14 -12.56 -4.85
CA VAL A 79 -0.55 -12.90 -3.47
C VAL A 79 0.63 -12.74 -2.51
N GLU A 80 1.81 -13.24 -2.87
CA GLU A 80 3.00 -13.14 -2.03
C GLU A 80 3.36 -11.68 -1.73
N LEU A 81 3.38 -10.83 -2.76
CA LEU A 81 3.71 -9.42 -2.62
C LEU A 81 2.64 -8.68 -1.79
N LEU A 82 1.35 -8.91 -2.06
CA LEU A 82 0.26 -8.32 -1.25
C LEU A 82 0.38 -8.70 0.23
N VAL A 83 0.61 -9.98 0.53
CA VAL A 83 0.73 -10.46 1.92
C VAL A 83 1.95 -9.88 2.60
N ASP A 84 3.09 -9.79 1.90
CA ASP A 84 4.32 -9.21 2.48
C ASP A 84 4.15 -7.72 2.79
N CYS A 85 3.58 -6.95 1.85
CA CYS A 85 3.32 -5.52 2.01
C CYS A 85 2.39 -5.23 3.19
N VAL A 86 1.32 -6.02 3.35
CA VAL A 86 0.32 -5.76 4.40
C VAL A 86 0.75 -6.30 5.75
N ARG A 87 1.44 -7.45 5.81
CA ARG A 87 1.79 -8.09 7.08
C ARG A 87 3.13 -7.65 7.64
N ASN A 88 4.10 -7.32 6.78
CA ASN A 88 5.47 -7.01 7.19
C ASN A 88 5.96 -5.60 6.81
N PRO A 89 5.16 -4.52 6.98
CA PRO A 89 5.63 -3.16 6.66
C PRO A 89 6.74 -2.71 7.62
N ALA A 90 7.80 -2.09 7.09
CA ALA A 90 8.93 -1.63 7.91
C ALA A 90 8.76 -0.20 8.46
N PHE A 91 7.87 0.61 7.87
CA PHE A 91 7.57 2.00 8.27
C PHE A 91 8.79 2.87 8.58
N LEU A 92 9.75 2.88 7.64
CA LEU A 92 11.03 3.58 7.79
C LEU A 92 10.82 5.10 7.92
N ASP A 93 11.52 5.74 8.87
CA ASP A 93 11.30 7.16 9.21
C ASP A 93 11.49 8.11 8.03
N TRP A 94 12.47 7.84 7.17
CA TRP A 94 12.69 8.66 5.98
C TRP A 94 11.59 8.49 4.93
N GLU A 95 11.00 7.30 4.79
CA GLU A 95 9.87 7.08 3.89
C GLU A 95 8.61 7.78 4.41
N LYS A 96 8.36 7.71 5.72
CA LYS A 96 7.25 8.45 6.36
C LYS A 96 7.38 9.95 6.18
N ARG A 97 8.57 10.51 6.40
CA ARG A 97 8.82 11.95 6.19
C ARG A 97 8.59 12.38 4.75
N ASN A 98 9.06 11.60 3.78
CA ASN A 98 8.84 11.89 2.36
C ASN A 98 7.36 11.94 2.01
N VAL A 99 6.55 11.03 2.55
CA VAL A 99 5.09 11.12 2.43
C VAL A 99 4.58 12.43 3.04
N GLY A 100 5.00 12.80 4.25
CA GLY A 100 4.62 14.09 4.87
C GLY A 100 4.95 15.32 4.01
N TYR A 101 6.14 15.38 3.39
CA TYR A 101 6.56 16.51 2.56
C TYR A 101 5.76 16.66 1.26
N ILE A 102 5.47 15.55 0.57
CA ILE A 102 4.70 15.55 -0.69
C ILE A 102 3.29 16.16 -0.50
N TYR A 103 2.73 16.05 0.71
CA TYR A 103 1.40 16.58 1.02
C TYR A 103 1.41 18.01 1.54
N LEU A 104 2.46 18.46 2.21
CA LEU A 104 2.61 19.88 2.55
C LEU A 104 2.76 20.74 1.29
N ASP A 105 3.39 20.21 0.24
CA ASP A 105 3.46 20.91 -1.07
C ASP A 105 2.14 20.87 -1.85
N ASN A 106 1.35 19.78 -1.76
CA ASN A 106 0.02 19.72 -2.41
C ASN A 106 -1.08 20.47 -1.63
N ALA A 107 -0.91 20.71 -0.33
CA ALA A 107 -1.82 21.52 0.46
C ALA A 107 -1.75 23.03 0.14
N PHE A 108 -0.76 23.48 -0.66
CA PHE A 108 -0.68 24.84 -1.19
C PHE A 108 -1.34 25.02 -2.57
N LEU A 109 -1.87 23.95 -3.18
CA LEU A 109 -2.50 23.98 -4.51
C LEU A 109 -4.01 23.67 -4.49
N LEU A 110 -4.64 23.66 -3.32
CA LEU A 110 -6.10 23.70 -3.13
C LEU A 110 -6.46 24.84 -2.18
#